data_AF-A0A497NSS7-F1
#
_entry.id   AF-A0A497NSS7-F1
#
_cell.length_a   1.000
_cell.length_b   1.000
_cell.length_c   1.000
_cell.angle_alpha   90.00
_cell.angle_beta   90.00
_cell.angle_gamma   90.00
#
_symmetry.space_group_name_H-M   'P 1'
#
loop_
_entity.id
_entity.type
_entity.pdbx_description
1 polymer ?
#
loop_
_entity_poly.entity_id
_entity_poly.type
_entity_poly.pdbx_seq_one_letter_code
_entity_poly.pdbx_strand_id
1 'polypeptide(L)'
;MCRDRDGRTVMVQCKSYSNQNHPVGSPEIQLFIGMLVTEYKADRGICVTTSYFTQPAMKLARKHGIEVWDGDRLADLLAERMKRTRGH
;
A
#
# COMPACT_ATOMS: atom_id res chain seq x y z
N MET A 1 7.98 -9.53 1.94
CA MET A 1 8.89 -8.61 1.24
C MET A 1 9.15 -9.14 -0.17
N CYS A 2 9.43 -8.27 -1.12
CA CYS A 2 9.82 -8.64 -2.48
C CYS A 2 10.96 -7.73 -2.97
N ARG A 3 11.45 -7.95 -4.19
CA ARG A 3 12.34 -7.02 -4.89
C ARG A 3 11.66 -6.43 -6.10
N ASP A 4 11.90 -5.15 -6.36
CA ASP A 4 11.48 -4.53 -7.61
C ASP A 4 12.46 -4.85 -8.77
N ARG A 5 12.17 -4.32 -9.96
CA ARG A 5 12.98 -4.53 -11.17
C ARG A 5 14.39 -3.94 -11.07
N ASP A 6 14.59 -2.97 -10.18
CA ASP A 6 15.89 -2.33 -9.92
C ASP A 6 16.66 -3.06 -8.80
N GLY A 7 16.09 -4.15 -8.25
CA GLY A 7 16.68 -4.94 -7.17
C GLY A 7 16.46 -4.36 -5.77
N ARG A 8 15.66 -3.28 -5.64
CA ARG A 8 15.37 -2.64 -4.34
C ARG A 8 14.46 -3.52 -3.50
N THR A 9 14.68 -3.54 -2.18
CA THR A 9 13.86 -4.30 -1.25
C THR A 9 12.54 -3.55 -0.99
N VAL A 10 11.42 -4.24 -1.18
CA VAL A 10 10.08 -3.68 -1.00
C VAL A 10 9.37 -4.41 0.14
N MET A 11 8.96 -3.65 1.15
CA MET A 11 8.04 -4.12 2.17
C MET A 11 6.61 -3.87 1.70
N VAL A 12 5.81 -4.94 1.64
CA VAL A 12 4.38 -4.85 1.34
C VAL A 12 3.60 -5.31 2.56
N GLN A 13 2.70 -4.48 3.05
CA GLN A 13 1.78 -4.82 4.12
C GLN A 13 0.34 -4.74 3.62
N CYS A 14 -0.40 -5.83 3.77
CA CYS A 14 -1.82 -5.91 3.44
C CYS A 14 -2.64 -5.91 4.73
N LYS A 15 -3.60 -5.01 4.84
CA LYS A 15 -4.59 -4.97 5.94
C LYS A 15 -5.97 -5.26 5.36
N SER A 16 -6.53 -6.40 5.75
CA SER A 16 -7.93 -6.73 5.46
C SER A 16 -8.76 -6.45 6.70
N TYR A 17 -9.65 -5.47 6.64
CA TYR A 17 -10.64 -5.24 7.69
C TYR A 17 -11.92 -5.97 7.32
N SER A 18 -12.49 -6.77 8.24
CA SER A 18 -13.77 -7.45 8.00
C SER A 18 -14.92 -6.49 7.71
N ASN A 19 -14.78 -5.23 8.11
CA ASN A 19 -15.70 -4.16 7.77
C ASN A 19 -15.03 -3.23 6.73
N GLN A 20 -15.63 -3.11 5.55
CA GLN A 20 -15.17 -2.20 4.50
C GLN A 20 -15.22 -0.72 4.93
N ASN A 21 -15.90 -0.41 6.03
CA ASN A 21 -16.03 0.96 6.56
C ASN A 21 -15.03 1.28 7.69
N HIS A 22 -14.00 0.45 7.91
CA HIS A 22 -12.95 0.73 8.88
C HIS A 22 -11.74 1.38 8.18
N PRO A 23 -11.52 2.70 8.33
CA PRO A 23 -10.42 3.36 7.65
C PRO A 23 -9.07 3.02 8.27
N VAL A 24 -8.02 3.09 7.45
CA VAL A 24 -6.64 3.07 7.94
C VAL A 24 -6.23 4.49 8.36
N GLY A 25 -5.90 4.63 9.64
CA GLY A 25 -5.48 5.86 10.28
C GLY A 25 -3.98 6.14 10.14
N SER A 26 -3.59 7.37 10.48
CA SER A 26 -2.17 7.74 10.56
C SER A 26 -1.34 6.92 11.56
N PRO A 27 -1.87 6.42 12.71
CA PRO A 27 -1.08 5.58 13.62
C PRO A 27 -0.59 4.29 12.96
N GLU A 28 -1.42 3.67 12.13
CA GLU A 28 -1.07 2.43 11.42
C GLU A 28 0.02 2.69 10.36
N ILE A 29 -0.08 3.81 9.63
CA ILE A 29 0.98 4.23 8.70
C ILE A 29 2.28 4.56 9.44
N GLN A 30 2.21 5.21 10.60
CA GLN A 30 3.39 5.53 11.40
C GLN A 30 4.10 4.26 11.90
N LEU A 31 3.34 3.25 12.35
CA LEU A 31 3.89 1.95 12.74
C LEU A 31 4.54 1.25 11.53
N PHE A 32 3.89 1.28 10.37
CA PHE A 32 4.43 0.72 9.13
C PHE A 32 5.76 1.37 8.74
N ILE A 33 5.85 2.71 8.79
CA ILE A 33 7.09 3.45 8.55
C ILE A 33 8.18 3.03 9.55
N GLY A 34 7.83 2.92 10.83
CA GLY A 34 8.76 2.45 11.86
C GLY A 34 9.36 1.10 11.50
N MET A 35 8.52 0.10 11.22
CA MET A 35 8.97 -1.23 10.82
C MET A 35 9.82 -1.21 9.54
N LEU A 36 9.42 -0.44 8.54
CA LEU A 36 10.15 -0.32 7.28
C LEU A 36 11.59 0.15 7.50
N VAL A 37 11.79 1.13 8.39
CA VAL A 37 13.10 1.73 8.68
C VAL A 37 13.91 0.89 9.66
N THR A 38 13.32 0.43 10.77
CA THR A 38 14.06 -0.19 11.88
C THR A 38 14.25 -1.69 11.69
N GLU A 39 13.17 -2.41 11.36
CA GLU A 39 13.17 -3.87 11.33
C GLU A 39 13.58 -4.41 9.97
N TYR A 40 12.96 -3.91 8.91
CA TYR A 40 13.11 -4.47 7.57
C TYR A 40 14.19 -3.77 6.73
N LYS A 41 14.51 -2.51 7.06
CA LYS A 41 15.45 -1.65 6.31
C LYS A 41 15.18 -1.70 4.80
N ALA A 42 13.90 -1.67 4.43
CA ALA A 42 13.49 -1.77 3.04
C ALA A 42 13.60 -0.42 2.34
N ASP A 43 13.97 -0.44 1.07
CA ASP A 43 14.11 0.77 0.25
C ASP A 43 12.74 1.41 -0.08
N ARG A 44 11.69 0.58 -0.16
CA ARG A 44 10.33 1.03 -0.52
C ARG A 44 9.26 0.35 0.34
N GLY A 45 8.15 1.05 0.53
CA GLY A 45 6.99 0.55 1.26
C GLY A 45 5.70 0.69 0.47
N ILE A 46 4.89 -0.36 0.45
CA ILE A 46 3.53 -0.37 -0.09
C ILE A 46 2.57 -0.84 0.99
N CYS A 47 1.58 -0.02 1.32
CA CYS A 47 0.49 -0.37 2.22
C CYS A 47 -0.79 -0.59 1.41
N VAL A 48 -1.39 -1.77 1.55
CA VAL A 48 -2.56 -2.20 0.79
C VAL A 48 -3.72 -2.43 1.76
N THR A 49 -4.91 -1.94 1.42
CA THR A 49 -6.15 -2.21 2.16
C THR A 49 -7.32 -2.43 1.20
N THR A 50 -8.28 -3.26 1.60
CA THR A 50 -9.57 -3.40 0.90
C THR A 50 -10.59 -2.33 1.30
N SER A 51 -10.28 -1.54 2.32
CA SER A 51 -11.03 -0.37 2.78
C SER A 51 -10.40 0.91 2.16
N TYR A 52 -10.39 2.02 2.89
CA TYR A 52 -9.82 3.31 2.50
C TYR A 52 -8.84 3.86 3.54
N PHE A 53 -8.00 4.81 3.13
CA PHE A 53 -7.10 5.54 4.03
C PHE A 53 -7.71 6.88 4.44
N THR A 54 -7.55 7.25 5.71
CA THR A 54 -7.89 8.61 6.15
C THR A 54 -6.99 9.66 5.47
N GLN A 55 -7.47 10.90 5.35
CA GLN A 55 -6.66 11.98 4.77
C GLN A 55 -5.32 12.21 5.51
N PRO A 56 -5.25 12.16 6.86
CA PRO A 56 -3.98 12.21 7.59
C PRO A 56 -3.04 11.04 7.25
N ALA A 57 -3.58 9.82 7.11
CA ALA A 57 -2.80 8.64 6.71
C ALA A 57 -2.18 8.82 5.32
N MET A 58 -2.96 9.27 4.34
CA MET A 58 -2.46 9.56 2.98
C MET A 58 -1.40 10.66 2.97
N LYS A 59 -1.59 11.72 3.77
CA LYS A 59 -0.61 12.81 3.91
C LYS A 59 0.71 12.29 4.50
N LEU A 60 0.63 11.45 5.52
CA LEU A 60 1.81 10.85 6.16
C LEU A 60 2.53 9.88 5.21
N ALA A 61 1.78 9.00 4.54
CA ALA A 61 2.34 8.07 3.55
C ALA A 61 3.11 8.81 2.45
N ARG A 62 2.49 9.84 1.85
CA ARG A 62 3.13 10.68 0.82
C ARG A 62 4.40 11.34 1.34
N LYS A 63 4.38 11.88 2.56
CA LYS A 63 5.55 12.54 3.17
C LYS A 63 6.75 11.60 3.29
N HIS A 64 6.51 10.31 3.50
CA HIS A 64 7.56 9.29 3.68
C HIS A 64 7.77 8.40 2.46
N GLY A 65 7.19 8.74 1.30
CA GLY A 65 7.36 7.97 0.07
C GLY A 65 6.72 6.57 0.09
N ILE A 66 5.72 6.37 0.97
CA ILE A 66 4.95 5.12 1.05
C ILE A 66 3.83 5.14 0.01
N GLU A 67 3.77 4.10 -0.81
CA GLU A 67 2.62 3.88 -1.70
C GLU A 67 1.44 3.33 -0.89
N VAL A 68 0.24 3.84 -1.16
CA VAL A 68 -1.01 3.40 -0.54
C VAL A 68 -1.98 2.94 -1.62
N TRP A 69 -2.44 1.69 -1.52
CA TRP A 69 -3.40 1.10 -2.46
C TRP A 69 -4.65 0.71 -1.68
N ASP A 70 -5.74 1.44 -1.89
CA ASP A 70 -7.06 1.17 -1.30
C ASP A 70 -7.94 0.33 -2.24
N GLY A 71 -9.16 0.02 -1.80
CA GLY A 71 -10.11 -0.79 -2.56
C GLY A 71 -10.37 -0.25 -3.96
N ASP A 72 -10.52 1.07 -4.11
CA ASP A 72 -10.76 1.72 -5.40
C ASP A 72 -9.53 1.60 -6.30
N ARG A 73 -8.34 1.89 -5.79
CA ARG A 73 -7.09 1.74 -6.57
C ARG A 73 -6.85 0.30 -7.00
N LEU A 74 -7.17 -0.67 -6.15
CA LEU A 74 -7.08 -2.09 -6.49
C LEU A 74 -8.06 -2.46 -7.60
N ALA A 75 -9.31 -1.98 -7.53
CA ALA A 75 -10.31 -2.20 -8.57
C ALA A 75 -9.86 -1.64 -9.93
N ASP A 76 -9.29 -0.43 -9.94
CA ASP A 76 -8.72 0.19 -11.14
C ASP A 76 -7.60 -0.66 -11.75
N LEU A 77 -6.63 -1.08 -10.92
CA LEU A 77 -5.50 -1.90 -11.37
C LEU A 77 -5.95 -3.26 -11.95
N LEU A 78 -6.97 -3.86 -11.34
CA LEU A 78 -7.57 -5.09 -11.85
C LEU A 78 -8.28 -4.86 -13.19
N ALA A 79 -9.06 -3.78 -13.31
CA ALA A 79 -9.76 -3.42 -14.54
C ALA A 79 -8.79 -3.11 -15.70
N GLU A 80 -7.71 -2.36 -15.43
CA GLU A 80 -6.63 -2.09 -16.38
C GLU A 80 -5.97 -3.39 -16.87
N ARG A 81 -5.70 -4.32 -15.95
CA ARG A 81 -5.07 -5.60 -16.30
C ARG A 81 -6.00 -6.50 -17.11
N MET A 82 -7.29 -6.54 -16.78
CA MET A 82 -8.29 -7.29 -17.55
C MET A 82 -8.44 -6.80 -18.99
N LYS A 83 -8.41 -5.48 -19.21
CA LYS A 83 -8.43 -4.90 -20.58
C LYS A 83 -7.21 -5.33 -21.39
N ARG A 84 -6.05 -5.41 -20.75
CA ARG A 84 -4.78 -5.77 -21.38
C ARG A 84 -4.70 -7.26 -21.76
N THR A 85 -5.32 -8.13 -20.95
CA THR A 85 -5.38 -9.58 -21.23
C THR A 85 -6.41 -9.93 -22.29
N ARG A 86 -7.46 -9.13 -22.49
CA ARG A 86 -8.50 -9.33 -23.53
C ARG A 86 -8.11 -8.77 -24.91
N GLY A 87 -6.97 -8.10 -25.02
CA GLY A 87 -6.43 -7.57 -26.28
C GLY A 87 -5.37 -8.45 -26.93
N HIS A 88 -5.30 -9.73 -26.58
CA HIS A 88 -4.47 -10.76 -27.21
C HIS A 88 -5.33 -11.96 -27.56
#